data_AF-D9XWH6-F1
#
_entry.id   AF-D9XWH6-F1
#
_cell.length_a   1.000
_cell.length_b   1.000
_cell.length_c   1.000
_cell.angle_alpha   90.00
_cell.angle_beta   90.00
_cell.angle_gamma   90.00
#
_symmetry.space_group_name_H-M   'P 1'
#
loop_
_entity.id
_entity.type
_entity.pdbx_description
1 polymer ?
#
loop_
_entity_poly.entity_id
_entity_poly.type
_entity_poly.pdbx_seq_one_letter_code
_entity_poly.pdbx_strand_id
1 'polypeptide(L)'
;MAGALGLVGLLTSPIGRKLGLPWLIHPGRRLHARMMRTADEQRRQRDEATLAALKDDEAAADAEANSDGEQIGDTAERPAGVVPATPNSSTTSEGESVSGFRFEEYAAEMEAAANSYDPDNAMEILAMVEGLPAALTSVANVMRILAERADSEFPLEKEVADGFNDIFGAVMSAVAVAEDMGPLFRQAHEQDIARHEDPRNGPEAEKGWNV
;
A
#
# COMPACT_ATOMS: atom_id res chain seq x y z
N MET A 1 -13.26 11.53 30.22
CA MET A 1 -14.06 12.78 30.14
C MET A 1 -15.27 12.71 29.18
N ALA A 2 -15.23 11.94 28.08
CA ALA A 2 -16.35 11.84 27.13
C ALA A 2 -17.65 11.26 27.74
N GLY A 3 -17.56 10.26 28.62
CA GLY A 3 -18.73 9.63 29.25
C GLY A 3 -19.54 10.56 30.18
N ALA A 4 -18.87 11.49 30.87
CA ALA A 4 -19.55 12.42 31.79
C ALA A 4 -20.45 13.43 31.05
N LEU A 5 -20.02 13.91 29.89
CA LEU A 5 -20.79 14.86 29.06
C LEU A 5 -22.01 14.19 28.39
N GLY A 6 -21.89 12.89 28.05
CA GLY A 6 -23.01 12.10 27.54
C GLY A 6 -24.13 11.93 28.56
N LEU A 7 -23.79 11.65 29.83
CA LEU A 7 -24.75 11.51 30.94
C LEU A 7 -25.45 12.82 31.27
N VAL A 8 -24.72 13.95 31.28
CA VAL A 8 -25.33 15.27 31.46
C VAL A 8 -26.31 15.58 30.34
N GLY A 9 -25.96 15.29 29.08
CA GLY A 9 -26.85 15.48 27.94
C GLY A 9 -28.13 14.62 28.01
N LEU A 10 -28.06 13.45 28.63
CA LEU A 10 -29.20 12.54 28.80
C LEU A 10 -30.21 13.07 29.83
N LEU A 11 -29.74 13.72 30.90
CA LEU A 11 -30.61 14.40 31.88
C LEU A 11 -31.14 15.76 31.40
N THR A 12 -30.31 16.57 30.72
CA THR A 12 -30.67 17.96 30.40
C THR A 12 -31.52 18.10 29.14
N SER A 13 -31.37 17.20 28.16
CA SER A 13 -32.13 17.26 26.91
C SER A 13 -33.65 17.12 27.07
N PRO A 14 -34.22 16.20 27.88
CA PRO A 14 -35.66 16.13 28.09
C PRO A 14 -36.20 17.35 28.84
N ILE A 15 -35.43 17.90 29.78
CA ILE A 15 -35.78 19.13 30.52
C ILE A 15 -35.79 20.34 29.57
N GLY A 16 -34.79 20.45 28.69
CA GLY A 16 -34.68 21.50 27.68
C GLY A 16 -35.84 21.48 26.66
N ARG A 17 -36.29 20.28 26.25
CA ARG A 17 -37.48 20.13 25.39
C ARG A 17 -38.76 20.54 26.09
N LYS A 18 -38.91 20.23 27.38
CA LYS A 18 -40.13 20.54 28.15
C LYS A 18 -40.26 22.03 28.50
N LEU A 19 -39.13 22.73 28.69
CA LEU A 19 -39.09 24.15 29.03
C LEU A 19 -38.87 25.09 27.82
N GLY A 20 -38.78 24.54 26.60
CA GLY A 20 -38.54 25.34 25.39
C GLY A 20 -37.18 26.04 25.36
N LEU A 21 -36.18 25.50 26.08
CA LEU A 21 -34.84 26.09 26.22
C LEU A 21 -33.85 25.33 25.31
N PRO A 22 -33.60 25.79 24.06
CA PRO A 22 -32.82 25.05 23.08
C PRO A 22 -31.34 24.89 23.42
N TRP A 23 -30.82 25.68 24.37
CA TRP A 23 -29.42 25.60 24.82
C TRP A 23 -29.13 24.42 25.75
N LEU A 24 -30.16 23.85 26.39
CA LEU A 24 -30.06 22.65 27.24
C LEU A 24 -30.16 21.35 26.43
N ILE A 25 -30.49 21.43 25.15
CA ILE A 25 -30.63 20.27 24.27
C ILE A 25 -29.26 19.95 23.65
N HIS A 26 -28.72 18.77 23.98
CA HIS A 26 -27.41 18.27 23.51
C HIS A 26 -26.20 19.21 23.78
N PRO A 27 -25.93 19.60 25.04
CA PRO A 27 -24.84 20.52 25.37
C PRO A 27 -23.45 19.99 24.97
N GLY A 28 -23.23 18.68 25.11
CA GLY A 28 -21.97 18.03 24.74
C GLY A 28 -21.64 18.12 23.24
N ARG A 29 -22.64 17.95 22.37
CA ARG A 29 -22.45 18.04 20.91
C ARG A 29 -22.13 19.47 20.48
N ARG A 30 -22.73 20.47 21.12
CA ARG A 30 -22.45 21.89 20.86
C ARG A 30 -21.04 22.29 21.30
N LEU A 31 -20.60 21.82 22.47
CA LEU A 31 -19.24 22.04 22.95
C LEU A 31 -18.20 21.38 22.05
N HIS A 32 -18.43 20.12 21.68
CA HIS A 32 -17.56 19.39 20.75
C HIS A 32 -17.47 20.10 19.40
N ALA A 33 -18.61 20.49 18.81
CA ALA A 33 -18.62 21.27 17.58
C ALA A 33 -17.82 22.57 17.71
N ARG A 34 -17.95 23.29 18.84
CA ARG A 34 -17.18 24.51 19.09
C ARG A 34 -15.67 24.26 19.18
N MET A 35 -15.25 23.16 19.80
CA MET A 35 -13.84 22.76 19.90
C MET A 35 -13.28 22.35 18.54
N MET A 36 -14.08 21.65 17.72
CA MET A 36 -13.65 21.16 16.41
C MET A 36 -13.73 22.19 15.28
N ARG A 37 -14.31 23.38 15.50
CA ARG A 37 -14.43 24.42 14.46
C ARG A 37 -13.13 24.73 13.72
N THR A 38 -12.01 24.82 14.43
CA THR A 38 -10.71 25.13 13.82
C THR A 38 -10.18 23.95 12.99
N ALA A 39 -10.40 22.72 13.45
CA ALA A 39 -10.02 21.52 12.72
C ALA A 39 -10.89 21.30 11.47
N ASP A 40 -12.19 21.56 11.57
CA ASP A 40 -13.12 21.50 10.43
C ASP A 40 -12.76 22.55 9.37
N GLU A 41 -12.41 23.78 9.80
CA GLU A 41 -11.98 24.83 8.88
C GLU A 41 -10.66 24.47 8.17
N GLN A 42 -9.68 23.91 8.91
CA GLN A 42 -8.43 23.43 8.32
C GLN A 42 -8.64 22.28 7.34
N ARG A 43 -9.55 21.34 7.64
CA ARG A 43 -9.92 20.27 6.69
C ARG A 43 -10.51 20.86 5.42
N ARG A 44 -11.49 21.75 5.56
CA ARG A 44 -12.15 22.40 4.43
C ARG A 44 -11.15 23.18 3.56
N GLN A 45 -10.23 23.92 4.16
CA GLN A 45 -9.18 24.63 3.43
C GLN A 45 -8.25 23.70 2.65
N ARG A 46 -7.88 22.55 3.23
CA ARG A 46 -7.07 21.55 2.51
C ARG A 46 -7.85 20.92 1.36
N ASP A 47 -9.11 20.55 1.59
CA ASP A 47 -9.96 19.94 0.57
C ASP A 47 -10.21 20.91 -0.60
N GLU A 48 -10.45 22.19 -0.30
CA GLU A 48 -10.57 23.26 -1.30
C GLU A 48 -9.26 23.44 -2.10
N ALA A 49 -8.10 23.38 -1.43
CA ALA A 49 -6.79 23.46 -2.10
C ALA A 49 -6.51 22.25 -2.99
N THR A 50 -6.88 21.03 -2.55
CA THR A 50 -6.75 19.81 -3.36
C THR A 50 -7.63 19.85 -4.59
N LEU A 51 -8.89 20.31 -4.46
CA LEU A 51 -9.79 20.46 -5.60
C LEU A 51 -9.30 21.53 -6.59
N ALA A 52 -8.70 22.61 -6.10
CA ALA A 52 -8.11 23.62 -6.97
C ALA A 52 -6.91 23.07 -7.75
N ALA A 53 -6.00 22.36 -7.08
CA ALA A 53 -4.85 21.73 -7.74
C ALA A 53 -5.28 20.71 -8.80
N LEU A 54 -6.25 19.84 -8.48
CA LEU A 54 -6.78 18.86 -9.42
C LEU A 54 -7.37 19.52 -10.67
N LYS A 55 -8.07 20.66 -10.51
CA LYS A 55 -8.62 21.41 -11.64
C LYS A 55 -7.53 22.05 -12.51
N ASP A 56 -6.44 22.51 -11.91
CA ASP A 56 -5.31 23.07 -12.65
C ASP A 56 -4.57 21.97 -13.43
N ASP A 57 -4.40 20.78 -12.84
CA ASP A 57 -3.82 19.61 -13.49
C ASP A 57 -4.69 19.11 -14.66
N GLU A 58 -6.02 19.04 -14.48
CA GLU A 58 -6.97 18.72 -15.56
C GLU A 58 -6.89 19.73 -16.72
N ALA A 59 -6.82 21.03 -16.40
CA ALA A 59 -6.69 22.07 -17.42
C ALA A 59 -5.36 22.00 -18.17
N ALA A 60 -4.27 21.60 -17.49
CA ALA A 60 -2.97 21.37 -18.12
C ALA A 60 -3.01 20.16 -19.06
N ALA A 61 -3.61 19.05 -18.62
CA ALA A 61 -3.79 17.85 -19.44
C ALA A 61 -4.66 18.11 -20.68
N ASP A 62 -5.76 18.84 -20.53
CA ASP A 62 -6.62 19.25 -21.66
C ASP A 62 -5.87 20.16 -22.65
N ALA A 63 -4.98 21.03 -22.16
CA ALA A 63 -4.16 21.89 -23.02
C ALA A 63 -3.10 21.09 -23.77
N GLU A 64 -2.46 20.12 -23.11
CA GLU A 64 -1.48 19.20 -23.72
C GLU A 64 -2.14 18.34 -24.80
N ALA A 65 -3.29 17.73 -24.50
CA ALA A 65 -4.09 16.95 -25.46
C ALA A 65 -4.55 17.78 -26.69
N ASN A 66 -4.87 19.07 -26.51
CA ASN A 66 -5.20 19.95 -27.63
C ASN A 66 -3.97 20.39 -28.46
N SER A 67 -2.77 20.34 -27.89
CA SER A 67 -1.53 20.75 -28.58
C SER A 67 -0.90 19.64 -29.42
N ASP A 68 -1.12 18.38 -29.05
CA ASP A 68 -0.47 17.23 -29.70
C ASP A 68 -1.08 16.83 -31.05
N GLY A 69 -2.15 17.47 -31.51
CA GLY A 69 -2.61 17.42 -32.91
C GLY A 69 -3.03 16.06 -33.48
N GLU A 70 -2.79 14.97 -32.77
CA GLU A 70 -3.11 13.59 -33.16
C GLU A 70 -4.61 13.36 -32.96
N GLN A 71 -5.42 13.81 -33.92
CA GLN A 71 -6.85 13.51 -33.94
C GLN A 71 -7.04 11.99 -34.09
N ILE A 72 -7.40 11.32 -33.00
CA ILE A 72 -7.87 9.93 -33.05
C ILE A 72 -9.13 9.92 -33.91
N GLY A 73 -9.01 9.39 -35.13
CA GLY A 73 -10.12 9.27 -36.07
C GLY A 73 -11.17 8.28 -35.56
N ASP A 74 -12.44 8.65 -35.70
CA ASP A 74 -13.62 7.87 -35.27
C ASP A 74 -13.81 6.54 -36.03
N THR A 75 -12.90 6.16 -36.93
CA THR A 75 -12.99 4.93 -37.72
C THR A 75 -11.60 4.40 -38.07
N ALA A 76 -11.31 3.17 -37.65
CA ALA A 76 -10.17 2.40 -38.14
C ALA A 76 -10.46 1.83 -39.54
N GLU A 77 -9.59 2.10 -40.51
CA GLU A 77 -9.73 1.61 -41.87
C GLU A 77 -9.38 0.11 -41.97
N ARG A 78 -10.32 -0.71 -42.47
CA ARG A 78 -10.10 -2.15 -42.67
C ARG A 78 -9.20 -2.36 -43.91
N PRO A 79 -8.09 -3.10 -43.80
CA PRO A 79 -7.20 -3.36 -44.93
C PRO A 79 -7.91 -4.12 -46.07
N ALA A 80 -7.72 -3.66 -47.31
CA ALA A 80 -8.46 -4.10 -48.49
C ALA A 80 -7.95 -5.40 -49.15
N GLY A 81 -7.19 -6.24 -48.43
CA GLY A 81 -6.57 -7.42 -49.04
C GLY A 81 -6.29 -8.55 -48.06
N VAL A 82 -6.37 -9.78 -48.58
CA VAL A 82 -5.98 -10.99 -47.85
C VAL A 82 -4.47 -10.99 -47.71
N VAL A 83 -3.96 -10.80 -46.49
CA VAL A 83 -2.52 -10.91 -46.21
C VAL A 83 -2.11 -12.37 -46.39
N PRO A 84 -1.07 -12.69 -47.17
CA PRO A 84 -0.62 -14.07 -47.32
C PRO A 84 -0.10 -14.59 -45.97
N ALA A 85 -0.71 -15.66 -45.47
CA ALA A 85 -0.19 -16.36 -44.30
C ALA A 85 1.14 -17.03 -44.66
N THR A 86 2.21 -16.62 -43.98
CA THR A 86 3.50 -17.32 -44.01
C THR A 86 3.26 -18.78 -43.61
N PRO A 87 3.73 -19.78 -44.38
CA PRO A 87 3.52 -21.17 -44.01
C PRO A 87 4.31 -21.46 -42.73
N ASN A 88 3.58 -21.76 -41.66
CA ASN A 88 4.14 -22.36 -40.46
C ASN A 88 4.70 -23.74 -40.84
N SER A 89 6.00 -23.80 -41.08
CA SER A 89 6.75 -25.04 -40.93
C SER A 89 6.82 -25.35 -39.44
N SER A 90 5.72 -25.89 -38.90
CA SER A 90 5.72 -26.59 -37.61
C SER A 90 6.44 -27.93 -37.81
N THR A 91 7.77 -27.84 -37.82
CA THR A 91 8.61 -28.95 -37.39
C THR A 91 8.36 -29.10 -35.89
N THR A 92 7.56 -30.09 -35.53
CA THR A 92 7.50 -30.61 -34.16
C THR A 92 8.88 -31.14 -33.81
N SER A 93 9.74 -30.25 -33.32
CA SER A 93 10.86 -30.61 -32.48
C SER A 93 10.38 -30.33 -31.07
N GLU A 94 10.37 -31.35 -30.22
CA GLU A 94 10.28 -31.26 -28.76
C GLU A 94 11.53 -30.50 -28.25
N GLY A 95 11.59 -29.21 -28.56
CA GLY A 95 12.68 -28.31 -28.25
C GLY A 95 12.22 -27.32 -27.19
N GLU A 96 12.70 -27.56 -25.98
CA GLU A 96 12.99 -26.53 -24.98
C GLU A 96 11.79 -25.68 -24.55
N SER A 97 11.18 -26.09 -23.43
CA SER A 97 10.35 -25.22 -22.61
C SER A 97 11.01 -23.85 -22.51
N VAL A 98 10.31 -22.81 -22.98
CA VAL A 98 10.76 -21.42 -22.91
C VAL A 98 11.18 -21.13 -21.47
N SER A 99 12.49 -21.03 -21.25
CA SER A 99 13.12 -20.64 -19.99
C SER A 99 12.87 -19.14 -19.78
N GLY A 100 11.64 -18.79 -19.42
CA GLY A 100 11.22 -17.43 -19.07
C GLY A 100 11.23 -17.20 -17.56
N PHE A 101 11.24 -15.93 -17.14
CA PHE A 101 10.98 -15.54 -15.76
C PHE A 101 9.58 -16.02 -15.32
N ARG A 102 9.50 -16.75 -14.20
CA ARG A 102 8.23 -17.28 -13.65
C ARG A 102 8.08 -16.85 -12.20
N PHE A 103 7.06 -16.05 -11.91
CA PHE A 103 6.80 -15.59 -10.55
C PHE A 103 6.60 -16.73 -9.58
N GLU A 104 5.91 -17.79 -10.02
CA GLU A 104 5.54 -18.91 -9.17
C GLU A 104 6.75 -19.71 -8.70
N GLU A 105 7.82 -19.76 -9.49
CA GLU A 105 9.05 -20.47 -9.13
C GLU A 105 9.79 -19.74 -8.01
N TYR A 106 10.04 -18.43 -8.16
CA TYR A 106 10.66 -17.62 -7.11
C TYR A 106 9.78 -17.51 -5.86
N ALA A 107 8.46 -17.45 -6.03
CA ALA A 107 7.53 -17.46 -4.90
C ALA A 107 7.54 -18.82 -4.18
N ALA A 108 7.59 -19.94 -4.92
CA ALA A 108 7.70 -21.27 -4.33
C ALA A 108 9.04 -21.47 -3.60
N GLU A 109 10.14 -20.92 -4.11
CA GLU A 109 11.43 -20.91 -3.40
C GLU A 109 11.35 -20.12 -2.08
N MET A 110 10.71 -18.95 -2.10
CA MET A 110 10.48 -18.14 -0.90
C MET A 110 9.57 -18.86 0.11
N GLU A 111 8.51 -19.52 -0.36
CA GLU A 111 7.60 -20.32 0.47
C GLU A 111 8.30 -21.54 1.07
N ALA A 112 9.13 -22.23 0.28
CA ALA A 112 9.92 -23.37 0.77
C ALA A 112 10.92 -22.94 1.85
N ALA A 113 11.62 -21.82 1.64
CA ALA A 113 12.53 -21.25 2.63
C ALA A 113 11.80 -20.93 3.94
N ALA A 114 10.62 -20.31 3.86
CA ALA A 114 9.79 -20.02 5.03
C ALA A 114 9.31 -21.28 5.76
N ASN A 115 8.94 -22.34 5.04
CA ASN A 115 8.53 -23.61 5.66
C ASN A 115 9.67 -24.33 6.38
N SER A 116 10.90 -24.16 5.90
CA SER A 116 12.10 -24.73 6.52
C SER A 116 12.76 -23.82 7.55
N TYR A 117 12.20 -22.63 7.80
CA TYR A 117 12.80 -21.64 8.68
C TYR A 117 12.67 -22.08 10.15
N ASP A 118 13.81 -22.32 10.79
CA ASP A 118 13.93 -22.73 12.18
C ASP A 118 14.93 -21.79 12.89
N PRO A 119 14.47 -20.61 13.37
CA PRO A 119 15.37 -19.62 13.95
C PRO A 119 15.94 -20.07 15.30
N ASP A 120 17.24 -19.88 15.48
CA ASP A 120 17.93 -20.29 16.71
C ASP A 120 17.62 -19.37 17.91
N ASN A 121 17.29 -18.10 17.63
CA ASN A 121 17.03 -17.11 18.67
C ASN A 121 16.17 -15.94 18.18
N ALA A 122 15.62 -15.18 19.13
CA ALA A 122 14.76 -14.03 18.85
C ALA A 122 15.46 -12.88 18.07
N MET A 123 16.79 -12.78 18.11
CA MET A 123 17.52 -11.76 17.35
C MET A 123 17.57 -12.08 15.85
N GLU A 124 17.56 -13.37 15.49
CA GLU A 124 17.42 -13.80 14.09
C GLU A 124 16.04 -13.41 13.54
N ILE A 125 14.99 -13.60 14.32
CA ILE A 125 13.63 -13.17 13.98
C ILE A 125 13.55 -11.65 13.88
N LEU A 126 14.18 -10.91 14.79
CA LEU A 126 14.25 -9.45 14.71
C LEU A 126 14.92 -9.00 13.40
N ALA A 127 16.06 -9.59 13.04
CA ALA A 127 16.76 -9.26 11.79
C ALA A 127 15.90 -9.56 10.56
N MET A 128 15.16 -10.68 10.55
CA MET A 128 14.20 -11.01 9.51
C MET A 128 13.10 -9.94 9.40
N VAL A 129 12.50 -9.56 10.54
CA VAL A 129 11.41 -8.55 10.58
C VAL A 129 11.91 -7.17 10.14
N GLU A 130 13.09 -6.76 10.57
CA GLU A 130 13.72 -5.49 10.13
C GLU A 130 14.10 -5.51 8.64
N GLY A 131 14.32 -6.70 8.07
CA GLY A 131 14.58 -6.89 6.63
C GLY A 131 13.34 -6.90 5.73
N LEU A 132 12.13 -7.10 6.29
CA LEU A 132 10.88 -7.21 5.51
C LEU A 132 10.61 -6.00 4.59
N PRO A 133 10.78 -4.73 5.02
CA PRO A 133 10.54 -3.59 4.14
C PRO A 133 11.42 -3.61 2.89
N ALA A 134 12.70 -3.97 3.04
CA ALA A 134 13.64 -4.06 1.91
C ALA A 134 13.29 -5.22 0.97
N ALA A 135 12.88 -6.37 1.53
CA ALA A 135 12.44 -7.53 0.74
C ALA A 135 11.18 -7.21 -0.08
N LEU A 136 10.15 -6.64 0.54
CA LEU A 136 8.91 -6.24 -0.13
C LEU A 136 9.15 -5.13 -1.16
N THR A 137 10.06 -4.19 -0.89
CA THR A 137 10.47 -3.16 -1.86
C THR A 137 11.12 -3.80 -3.10
N SER A 138 11.90 -4.87 -2.92
CA SER A 138 12.49 -5.60 -4.04
C SER A 138 11.42 -6.27 -4.90
N VAL A 139 10.39 -6.87 -4.27
CA VAL A 139 9.23 -7.43 -4.97
C VAL A 139 8.44 -6.34 -5.71
N ALA A 140 8.21 -5.17 -5.08
CA ALA A 140 7.56 -4.05 -5.74
C ALA A 140 8.33 -3.60 -6.98
N ASN A 141 9.66 -3.49 -6.88
CA ASN A 141 10.50 -3.11 -8.01
C ASN A 141 10.41 -4.06 -9.21
N VAL A 142 10.13 -5.36 -9.00
CA VAL A 142 9.86 -6.29 -10.11
C VAL A 142 8.64 -5.83 -10.92
N MET A 143 7.55 -5.42 -10.25
CA MET A 143 6.35 -4.94 -10.93
C MET A 143 6.60 -3.65 -11.68
N ARG A 144 7.36 -2.73 -11.09
CA ARG A 144 7.79 -1.49 -11.76
C ARG A 144 8.60 -1.77 -13.03
N ILE A 145 9.58 -2.66 -12.95
CA ILE A 145 10.41 -3.05 -14.12
C ILE A 145 9.52 -3.67 -15.21
N LEU A 146 8.55 -4.50 -14.85
CA LEU A 146 7.64 -5.10 -15.81
C LEU A 146 6.67 -4.09 -16.43
N ALA A 147 6.20 -3.09 -15.68
CA ALA A 147 5.41 -1.99 -16.22
C ALA A 147 6.23 -1.16 -17.23
N GLU A 148 7.45 -0.78 -16.87
CA GLU A 148 8.38 -0.02 -17.74
C GLU A 148 8.68 -0.77 -19.04
N ARG A 149 8.81 -2.11 -18.98
CA ARG A 149 9.06 -2.96 -20.15
C ARG A 149 7.79 -3.29 -20.92
N ALA A 150 6.62 -3.33 -20.28
CA ALA A 150 5.35 -3.60 -20.94
C ALA A 150 4.99 -2.50 -21.95
N ASP A 151 5.33 -1.25 -21.64
CA ASP A 151 5.05 -0.09 -22.50
C ASP A 151 5.90 -0.06 -23.79
N SER A 152 7.05 -0.76 -23.81
CA SER A 152 8.03 -0.67 -24.90
C SER A 152 8.42 -2.00 -25.56
N GLU A 153 8.40 -3.11 -24.82
CA GLU A 153 8.96 -4.40 -25.25
C GLU A 153 7.93 -5.53 -25.36
N PHE A 154 6.77 -5.43 -24.69
CA PHE A 154 5.77 -6.50 -24.69
C PHE A 154 4.53 -6.14 -25.51
N PRO A 155 3.97 -7.09 -26.29
CA PRO A 155 2.71 -6.86 -27.01
C PRO A 155 1.52 -7.02 -26.06
N LEU A 156 1.38 -6.11 -25.10
CA LEU A 156 0.31 -6.11 -24.10
C LEU A 156 -0.66 -4.96 -24.36
N GLU A 157 -1.94 -5.20 -24.08
CA GLU A 157 -2.94 -4.12 -24.02
C GLU A 157 -2.64 -3.20 -22.83
N LYS A 158 -2.94 -1.90 -22.99
CA LYS A 158 -2.60 -0.88 -22.00
C LYS A 158 -3.14 -1.19 -20.60
N GLU A 159 -4.37 -1.72 -20.53
CA GLU A 159 -5.02 -2.08 -19.28
C GLU A 159 -4.26 -3.18 -18.50
N VAL A 160 -3.56 -4.07 -19.20
CA VAL A 160 -2.74 -5.12 -18.58
C VAL A 160 -1.41 -4.54 -18.08
N ALA A 161 -0.83 -3.61 -18.83
CA ALA A 161 0.38 -2.89 -18.43
C ALA A 161 0.15 -2.02 -17.18
N ASP A 162 -0.98 -1.31 -17.14
CA ASP A 162 -1.40 -0.48 -15.99
C ASP A 162 -1.61 -1.34 -14.73
N GLY A 163 -2.05 -2.59 -14.89
CA GLY A 163 -2.16 -3.55 -13.78
C GLY A 163 -0.84 -3.78 -13.02
N PHE A 164 0.33 -3.70 -13.68
CA PHE A 164 1.61 -3.80 -12.98
C PHE A 164 1.88 -2.58 -12.07
N ASN A 165 1.46 -1.38 -12.49
CA ASN A 165 1.57 -0.17 -11.67
C ASN A 165 0.64 -0.23 -10.45
N ASP A 166 -0.56 -0.77 -10.63
CA ASP A 166 -1.51 -0.98 -9.52
C ASP A 166 -0.94 -1.95 -8.48
N ILE A 167 -0.36 -3.07 -8.92
CA ILE A 167 0.28 -4.04 -8.02
C ILE A 167 1.50 -3.41 -7.33
N PHE A 168 2.32 -2.62 -8.04
CA PHE A 168 3.42 -1.88 -7.43
C PHE A 168 2.93 -1.00 -6.27
N GLY A 169 1.87 -0.21 -6.49
CA GLY A 169 1.27 0.65 -5.45
C GLY A 169 0.72 -0.15 -4.27
N ALA A 170 0.08 -1.29 -4.53
CA ALA A 170 -0.42 -2.19 -3.49
C ALA A 170 0.72 -2.79 -2.65
N VAL A 171 1.81 -3.24 -3.27
CA VAL A 171 2.97 -3.77 -2.55
C VAL A 171 3.70 -2.67 -1.76
N MET A 172 3.82 -1.45 -2.31
CA MET A 172 4.37 -0.31 -1.56
C MET A 172 3.51 0.06 -0.34
N SER A 173 2.19 -0.13 -0.43
CA SER A 173 1.31 0.03 0.73
C SER A 173 1.59 -1.04 1.80
N ALA A 174 1.93 -2.27 1.40
CA ALA A 174 2.37 -3.31 2.33
C ALA A 174 3.76 -3.02 2.92
N VAL A 175 4.68 -2.42 2.15
CA VAL A 175 5.99 -1.95 2.66
C VAL A 175 5.80 -0.98 3.83
N ALA A 176 4.88 0.00 3.69
CA ALA A 176 4.60 0.97 4.75
C ALA A 176 4.12 0.30 6.04
N VAL A 177 3.33 -0.79 5.94
CA VAL A 177 2.93 -1.59 7.11
C VAL A 177 4.11 -2.36 7.70
N ALA A 178 5.00 -2.88 6.85
CA ALA A 178 6.19 -3.61 7.29
C ALA A 178 7.21 -2.69 8.02
N GLU A 179 7.30 -1.40 7.67
CA GLU A 179 8.17 -0.42 8.33
C GLU A 179 7.87 -0.29 9.84
N ASP A 180 6.60 -0.44 10.23
CA ASP A 180 6.17 -0.38 11.62
C ASP A 180 6.51 -1.67 12.42
N MET A 181 6.77 -2.79 11.74
CA MET A 181 6.97 -4.09 12.40
C MET A 181 8.26 -4.16 13.21
N GLY A 182 9.37 -3.59 12.70
CA GLY A 182 10.66 -3.56 13.43
C GLY A 182 10.57 -2.81 14.76
N PRO A 183 10.11 -1.54 14.77
CA PRO A 183 9.87 -0.78 16.00
C PRO A 183 8.90 -1.49 16.96
N LEU A 184 7.82 -2.07 16.43
CA LEU A 184 6.85 -2.83 17.24
C LEU A 184 7.48 -4.06 17.87
N PHE A 185 8.31 -4.80 17.14
CA PHE A 185 9.02 -5.97 17.65
C PHE A 185 9.99 -5.57 18.78
N ARG A 186 10.77 -4.50 18.57
CA ARG A 186 11.69 -3.98 19.60
C ARG A 186 10.95 -3.55 20.87
N GLN A 187 9.80 -2.88 20.72
CA GLN A 187 8.97 -2.48 21.85
C GLN A 187 8.41 -3.68 22.61
N ALA A 188 7.89 -4.68 21.90
CA ALA A 188 7.29 -5.87 22.51
C ALA A 188 8.32 -6.76 23.21
N HIS A 189 9.55 -6.82 22.70
CA HIS A 189 10.62 -7.69 23.18
C HIS A 189 11.77 -6.94 23.85
N GLU A 190 11.55 -5.71 24.32
CA GLU A 190 12.59 -4.83 24.88
C GLU A 190 13.45 -5.53 25.95
N GLN A 191 12.82 -6.31 26.83
CA GLN A 191 13.52 -7.02 27.92
C GLN A 191 14.41 -8.16 27.42
N ASP A 192 13.98 -8.89 26.40
CA ASP A 192 14.71 -10.03 25.87
C ASP A 192 15.83 -9.57 24.94
N ILE A 193 15.56 -8.54 24.12
CA ILE A 193 16.57 -7.86 23.31
C ILE A 193 17.65 -7.25 24.20
N ALA A 194 17.29 -6.59 25.30
CA ALA A 194 18.27 -6.01 26.22
C ALA A 194 19.21 -7.05 26.85
N ARG A 195 18.75 -8.30 27.07
CA ARG A 195 19.62 -9.39 27.55
C ARG A 195 20.61 -9.85 26.49
N HIS A 196 20.19 -9.86 25.22
CA HIS A 196 21.04 -10.25 24.09
C HIS A 196 22.00 -9.13 23.63
N GLU A 197 21.57 -7.87 23.68
CA GLU A 197 22.38 -6.71 23.27
C GLU A 197 23.31 -6.20 24.38
N ASP A 198 22.94 -6.33 25.66
CA ASP A 198 23.76 -5.95 26.83
C ASP A 198 23.80 -7.06 27.92
N PRO A 199 24.54 -8.16 27.69
CA PRO A 199 24.58 -9.28 28.61
C PRO A 199 25.28 -8.90 29.92
N ARG A 200 24.55 -8.89 31.04
CA ARG A 200 25.04 -8.45 32.36
C ARG A 200 26.30 -9.17 32.85
N ASN A 201 26.49 -10.43 32.46
CA ASN A 201 27.57 -11.30 32.92
C ASN A 201 28.39 -11.91 31.77
N GLY A 202 28.29 -11.35 30.56
CA GLY A 202 28.91 -11.89 29.35
C GLY A 202 28.13 -13.07 28.73
N PRO A 203 28.47 -13.44 27.48
CA PRO A 203 27.65 -14.33 26.63
C PRO A 203 27.53 -15.78 27.13
N GLU A 204 28.44 -16.25 27.99
CA GLU A 204 28.46 -17.63 28.51
C GLU A 204 27.61 -17.80 29.79
N ALA A 205 27.23 -16.71 30.46
CA ALA A 205 26.58 -16.78 31.78
C ALA A 205 25.06 -17.00 31.73
N GLU A 206 24.42 -16.83 30.56
CA GLU A 206 22.96 -16.95 30.41
C GLU A 206 22.48 -18.27 29.77
N LYS A 207 23.38 -19.12 29.24
CA LYS A 207 23.05 -20.46 28.69
C LYS A 207 22.48 -21.46 29.73
N GLY A 208 22.48 -21.10 31.03
CA GLY A 208 22.03 -21.98 32.13
C GLY A 208 20.55 -21.82 32.52
N TRP A 209 19.87 -20.78 32.04
CA TRP A 209 18.41 -20.76 31.98
C TRP A 209 18.06 -21.05 30.52
N ASN A 210 17.21 -22.05 30.28
CA ASN A 210 16.70 -22.31 28.93
C ASN A 210 16.07 -21.02 28.38
N VAL A 211 16.84 -20.32 27.56
CA VAL A 211 16.38 -19.80 26.28
C VAL A 211 15.96 -20.99 25.41
#